data_AF-A0A7C5LR55-F1
#
_entry.id   AF-A0A7C5LR55-F1
#
_cell.length_a   1.000
_cell.length_b   1.000
_cell.length_c   1.000
_cell.angle_alpha   90.00
_cell.angle_beta   90.00
_cell.angle_gamma   90.00
#
_symmetry.space_group_name_H-M   'P 1'
#
loop_
_entity.id
_entity.type
_entity.pdbx_description
1 polymer ?
#
loop_
_entity_poly.entity_id
_entity_poly.type
_entity_poly.pdbx_seq_one_letter_code
_entity_poly.pdbx_strand_id
1 'polypeptide(L)'
;MGKKAEIKRLRKKLKKLKRAVKRAGGGKTPPVSPLAPAAFPDLPEIDGVEFAAVNSGVKYVGRPDVMLARLAPGTTIAGVFTRSATRAEPVLDCQAKLGAEPQGGAAILVNAGNANAFTGGHGIEAVRALTGAVAEKLSIGVNRVFSASTGVIGEPLPHEKIGAKLDDLVAGLAPGRIRDAAEAI
;
A
#
# COMPACT_ATOMS: atom_id res chain seq x y z
N MET A 1 33.87 -26.19 -30.73
CA MET A 1 32.55 -25.59 -30.41
C MET A 1 32.80 -24.30 -29.64
N GLY A 2 32.64 -23.16 -30.33
CA GLY A 2 33.52 -21.99 -30.15
C GLY A 2 32.94 -20.84 -29.32
N LYS A 3 33.87 -20.05 -28.77
CA LYS A 3 33.73 -18.80 -28.00
C LYS A 3 32.56 -17.88 -28.41
N LYS A 4 32.13 -17.88 -29.68
CA LYS A 4 30.94 -17.15 -30.16
C LYS A 4 29.63 -17.55 -29.46
N ALA A 5 29.42 -18.83 -29.18
CA ALA A 5 28.21 -19.31 -28.50
C ALA A 5 28.16 -18.86 -27.04
N GLU A 6 29.32 -18.88 -26.37
CA GLU A 6 29.48 -18.44 -24.99
C GLU A 6 29.28 -16.92 -24.84
N ILE A 7 29.86 -16.11 -25.75
CA ILE A 7 29.65 -14.66 -25.81
C ILE A 7 28.16 -14.33 -26.00
N LYS A 8 27.45 -15.06 -26.86
CA LYS A 8 25.99 -14.88 -27.07
C LYS A 8 25.19 -15.18 -25.80
N ARG A 9 25.57 -16.22 -25.04
CA ARG A 9 24.96 -16.58 -23.75
C ARG A 9 25.19 -15.49 -22.70
N LEU A 10 26.42 -15.01 -22.57
CA LEU A 10 26.80 -13.95 -21.64
C LEU A 10 26.09 -12.63 -21.94
N ARG A 11 25.98 -12.23 -23.22
CA ARG A 11 25.19 -11.05 -23.63
C ARG A 11 23.71 -11.17 -23.27
N LYS A 12 23.11 -12.36 -23.46
CA LYS A 12 21.70 -12.62 -23.06
C LYS A 12 21.53 -12.54 -21.54
N LYS A 13 22.48 -13.09 -20.77
CA LYS A 13 22.49 -13.04 -19.31
C LYS A 13 22.65 -11.59 -18.81
N LEU A 14 23.58 -10.83 -19.40
CA LEU A 14 23.77 -9.40 -19.10
C LEU A 14 22.53 -8.57 -19.45
N LYS A 15 21.85 -8.84 -20.58
CA LYS A 15 20.60 -8.16 -20.93
C LYS A 15 19.48 -8.48 -19.93
N LYS A 16 19.40 -9.72 -19.45
CA LYS A 16 18.45 -10.14 -18.40
C LYS A 16 18.76 -9.45 -17.06
N LEU A 17 20.04 -9.43 -16.66
CA LEU A 17 20.52 -8.73 -15.46
C LEU A 17 20.27 -7.22 -15.53
N LYS A 18 20.62 -6.55 -16.63
CA LYS A 18 20.33 -5.12 -16.83
C LYS A 18 18.84 -4.81 -16.78
N ARG A 19 17.98 -5.69 -17.31
CA ARG A 19 16.52 -5.57 -17.18
C ARG A 19 16.05 -5.78 -15.73
N ALA A 20 16.63 -6.73 -15.00
CA ALA A 20 16.33 -6.95 -13.59
C ALA A 20 16.78 -5.75 -12.74
N VAL A 21 17.98 -5.22 -12.98
CA VAL A 21 18.49 -4.00 -12.33
C VAL A 21 17.64 -2.78 -12.69
N LYS A 22 17.24 -2.61 -13.95
CA LYS A 22 16.33 -1.51 -14.36
C LYS A 22 14.93 -1.64 -13.75
N ARG A 23 14.45 -2.87 -13.52
CA ARG A 23 13.19 -3.14 -12.79
C ARG A 23 13.34 -2.96 -11.28
N ALA A 24 14.54 -3.18 -10.75
CA ALA A 24 14.88 -2.94 -9.35
C ALA A 24 15.19 -1.47 -9.06
N GLY A 25 15.61 -0.70 -10.07
CA GLY A 25 15.67 0.76 -10.02
C GLY A 25 14.26 1.30 -10.09
N GLY A 26 13.66 1.56 -8.92
CA GLY A 26 12.29 2.00 -8.77
C GLY A 26 11.93 3.22 -9.61
N GLY A 27 10.63 3.42 -9.81
CA GLY A 27 10.13 4.61 -10.50
C GLY A 27 10.65 5.88 -9.83
N LYS A 28 11.06 6.88 -10.62
CA LYS A 28 11.43 8.21 -10.10
C LYS A 28 10.30 8.74 -9.22
N THR A 29 10.64 9.39 -8.11
CA THR A 29 9.68 10.15 -7.32
C THR A 29 8.95 11.13 -8.24
N PRO A 30 7.60 11.13 -8.24
CA PRO A 30 6.84 12.08 -9.05
C PRO A 30 7.19 13.52 -8.65
N PRO A 31 7.13 14.49 -9.57
CA PRO A 31 7.23 15.89 -9.21
C PRO A 31 6.10 16.26 -8.24
N VAL A 32 6.41 17.11 -7.25
CA VAL A 32 5.40 17.66 -6.33
C VAL A 32 4.43 18.53 -7.13
N SER A 33 3.13 18.41 -6.82
CA SER A 33 2.09 19.19 -7.50
C SER A 33 2.36 20.70 -7.36
N PRO A 34 2.14 21.51 -8.42
CA PRO A 34 2.21 22.96 -8.31
C PRO A 34 1.12 23.54 -7.39
N LEU A 35 0.09 22.75 -7.07
CA LEU A 35 -0.97 23.12 -6.11
C LEU A 35 -0.63 22.72 -4.67
N ALA A 36 0.49 22.02 -4.44
CA ALA A 36 0.90 21.67 -3.10
C ALA A 36 1.29 22.96 -2.33
N PRO A 37 0.89 23.09 -1.06
CA PRO A 37 1.39 24.16 -0.19
C PRO A 37 2.92 24.17 -0.15
N ALA A 38 3.51 25.35 0.11
CA ALA A 38 4.97 25.51 0.14
C ALA A 38 5.66 24.64 1.20
N ALA A 39 4.95 24.33 2.29
CA ALA A 39 5.37 23.40 3.32
C ALA A 39 4.18 22.54 3.73
N PHE A 40 4.46 21.33 4.24
CA PHE A 40 3.42 20.50 4.84
C PHE A 40 2.80 21.26 6.02
N PRO A 41 1.46 21.31 6.13
CA PRO A 41 0.79 22.05 7.19
C PRO A 41 1.16 21.50 8.57
N ASP A 42 1.14 22.39 9.58
CA ASP A 42 1.18 21.96 10.97
C ASP A 42 -0.18 21.35 11.32
N LEU A 43 -0.19 20.04 11.59
CA LEU A 43 -1.39 19.28 11.86
C LEU A 43 -1.36 18.82 13.32
N PRO A 44 -2.46 18.96 14.08
CA PRO A 44 -2.51 18.49 15.45
C PRO A 44 -2.42 16.97 15.50
N GLU A 45 -1.90 16.45 16.61
CA GLU A 45 -2.08 15.04 16.94
C GLU A 45 -3.57 14.77 17.18
N ILE A 46 -4.06 13.65 16.65
CA ILE A 46 -5.44 13.22 16.82
C ILE A 46 -5.42 12.08 17.84
N ASP A 47 -6.02 12.33 19.01
CA ASP A 47 -6.09 11.34 20.07
C ASP A 47 -6.73 10.03 19.58
N GLY A 48 -6.10 8.92 19.92
CA GLY A 48 -6.56 7.59 19.50
C GLY A 48 -6.24 7.23 18.05
N VAL A 49 -5.41 8.00 17.36
CA VAL A 49 -4.92 7.70 16.00
C VAL A 49 -3.41 7.62 15.98
N GLU A 50 -2.89 6.49 15.51
CA GLU A 50 -1.45 6.29 15.29
C GLU A 50 -1.20 6.00 13.83
N PHE A 51 -0.08 6.49 13.30
CA PHE A 51 0.31 6.27 11.92
C PHE A 51 1.69 5.64 11.82
N ALA A 52 1.90 4.86 10.77
CA ALA A 52 3.19 4.37 10.33
C ALA A 52 3.24 4.38 8.81
N ALA A 53 4.44 4.58 8.26
CA ALA A 53 4.69 4.51 6.83
C ALA A 53 6.01 3.78 6.56
N VAL A 54 6.03 2.95 5.51
CA VAL A 54 7.21 2.17 5.13
C VAL A 54 7.39 2.15 3.61
N ASN A 55 8.61 1.87 3.19
CA ASN A 55 8.94 1.56 1.80
C ASN A 55 8.87 0.04 1.61
N SER A 56 7.83 -0.42 0.91
CA SER A 56 7.60 -1.82 0.53
C SER A 56 8.26 -2.21 -0.80
N GLY A 57 8.60 -1.22 -1.62
CA GLY A 57 9.17 -1.46 -2.94
C GLY A 57 8.16 -2.04 -3.92
N VAL A 58 6.86 -1.76 -3.76
CA VAL A 58 5.81 -2.18 -4.71
C VAL A 58 6.09 -1.56 -6.08
N LYS A 59 6.32 -0.24 -6.11
CA LYS A 59 6.69 0.49 -7.33
C LYS A 59 7.84 1.47 -7.14
N TYR A 60 7.85 2.17 -6.02
CA TYR A 60 8.85 3.20 -5.73
C TYR A 60 10.01 2.60 -4.95
N VAL A 61 11.20 3.21 -5.08
CA VAL A 61 12.38 2.81 -4.30
C VAL A 61 12.93 4.06 -3.65
N GLY A 62 13.19 3.99 -2.35
CA GLY A 62 13.72 5.11 -1.57
C GLY A 62 12.67 6.12 -1.10
N ARG A 63 11.38 5.79 -1.19
CA ARG A 63 10.30 6.54 -0.56
C ARG A 63 9.27 5.60 0.06
N PRO A 64 8.58 6.02 1.13
CA PRO A 64 7.41 5.29 1.62
C PRO A 64 6.36 5.14 0.52
N ASP A 65 5.72 3.97 0.49
CA ASP A 65 4.65 3.64 -0.46
C ASP A 65 3.53 2.79 0.17
N VAL A 66 3.60 2.56 1.48
CA VAL A 66 2.55 1.93 2.27
C VAL A 66 2.39 2.70 3.58
N MET A 67 1.15 2.99 3.94
CA MET A 67 0.75 3.59 5.20
C MET A 67 -0.19 2.66 5.96
N LEU A 68 -0.03 2.60 7.28
CA LEU A 68 -0.97 1.99 8.21
C LEU A 68 -1.42 3.05 9.21
N ALA A 69 -2.73 3.21 9.37
CA ALA A 69 -3.32 3.93 10.49
C ALA A 69 -3.97 2.93 11.46
N ARG A 70 -3.65 3.03 12.76
CA ARG A 70 -4.36 2.32 13.83
C ARG A 70 -5.29 3.30 14.53
N LEU A 71 -6.52 2.85 14.74
CA LEU A 71 -7.61 3.63 15.33
C LEU A 71 -8.05 2.96 16.63
N ALA A 72 -8.18 3.76 17.68
CA ALA A 72 -8.52 3.30 19.02
C ALA A 72 -9.87 2.57 19.08
N PRO A 73 -10.10 1.73 20.10
CA PRO A 73 -11.38 1.08 20.30
C PRO A 73 -12.56 2.06 20.34
N GLY A 74 -13.67 1.70 19.69
CA GLY A 74 -14.88 2.52 19.62
C GLY A 74 -14.90 3.56 18.50
N THR A 75 -13.88 3.61 17.63
CA THR A 75 -13.91 4.49 16.46
C THR A 75 -15.06 4.14 15.51
N THR A 76 -15.93 5.10 15.24
CA THR A 76 -16.95 4.99 14.17
C THR A 76 -16.30 5.23 12.81
N ILE A 77 -16.58 4.35 11.83
CA ILE A 77 -16.06 4.47 10.47
C ILE A 77 -17.20 4.80 9.52
N ALA A 78 -17.02 5.87 8.74
CA ALA A 78 -17.88 6.24 7.63
C ALA A 78 -17.00 6.45 6.39
N GLY A 79 -17.56 6.23 5.20
CA GLY A 79 -16.82 6.38 3.96
C GLY A 79 -17.75 6.64 2.77
N VAL A 80 -17.24 7.40 1.81
CA VAL A 80 -17.85 7.58 0.49
C VAL A 80 -16.93 7.00 -0.57
N PHE A 81 -17.51 6.42 -1.62
CA PHE A 81 -16.74 5.72 -2.64
C PHE A 81 -17.06 6.25 -4.02
N THR A 82 -16.15 5.96 -4.96
CA THR A 82 -16.38 6.24 -6.38
C THR A 82 -17.66 5.54 -6.88
N ARG A 83 -18.41 6.25 -7.74
CA ARG A 83 -19.57 5.72 -8.46
C ARG A 83 -19.18 5.01 -9.77
N SER A 84 -17.89 4.84 -10.03
CA SER A 84 -17.42 4.15 -11.23
C SER A 84 -18.01 2.75 -11.33
N ALA A 85 -18.38 2.33 -12.54
CA ALA A 85 -18.73 0.93 -12.81
C ALA A 85 -17.50 0.00 -12.63
N THR A 86 -16.30 0.57 -12.66
CA THR A 86 -15.03 -0.14 -12.68
C THR A 86 -14.26 0.05 -11.36
N ARG A 87 -14.96 -0.17 -10.24
CA ARG A 87 -14.39 -0.06 -8.89
C ARG A 87 -13.25 -1.06 -8.69
N ALA A 88 -12.20 -0.60 -8.00
CA ALA A 88 -11.11 -1.45 -7.56
C ALA A 88 -11.57 -2.38 -6.43
N GLU A 89 -10.90 -3.51 -6.25
CA GLU A 89 -11.22 -4.45 -5.17
C GLU A 89 -11.23 -3.82 -3.77
N PRO A 90 -10.24 -3.00 -3.34
CA PRO A 90 -10.28 -2.37 -2.01
C PRO A 90 -11.54 -1.52 -1.77
N VAL A 91 -12.12 -0.93 -2.82
CA VAL A 91 -13.39 -0.19 -2.72
C VAL A 91 -14.55 -1.13 -2.41
N LEU A 92 -14.64 -2.25 -3.13
CA LEU A 92 -15.72 -3.22 -2.95
C LEU A 92 -15.65 -3.86 -1.55
N ASP A 93 -14.45 -4.21 -1.09
CA ASP A 93 -14.20 -4.73 0.25
C ASP A 93 -14.63 -3.74 1.34
N CYS A 94 -14.25 -2.46 1.23
CA CYS A 94 -14.65 -1.45 2.20
C CYS A 94 -16.18 -1.21 2.19
N GLN A 95 -16.82 -1.21 1.02
CA GLN A 95 -18.28 -1.10 0.91
C GLN A 95 -19.01 -2.23 1.62
N ALA A 96 -18.47 -3.46 1.56
CA ALA A 96 -19.07 -4.62 2.23
C ALA A 96 -18.91 -4.58 3.76
N LYS A 97 -17.86 -3.93 4.27
CA LYS A 97 -17.53 -3.86 5.71
C LYS A 97 -18.19 -2.69 6.44
N LEU A 98 -18.48 -1.59 5.73
CA LEU A 98 -19.08 -0.41 6.33
C LEU A 98 -20.49 -0.67 6.86
N GLY A 99 -20.83 0.01 7.95
CA GLY A 99 -22.12 -0.13 8.63
C GLY A 99 -22.16 -1.27 9.66
N ALA A 100 -21.06 -2.02 9.83
CA ALA A 100 -20.91 -2.93 10.96
C ALA A 100 -20.71 -2.16 12.28
N GLU A 101 -21.20 -2.75 13.38
CA GLU A 101 -21.05 -2.20 14.73
C GLU A 101 -19.58 -1.89 15.08
N PRO A 102 -19.28 -0.75 15.71
CA PRO A 102 -17.93 -0.32 16.04
C PRO A 102 -17.38 -1.08 17.26
N GLN A 103 -17.16 -2.39 17.11
CA GLN A 103 -16.53 -3.22 18.12
C GLN A 103 -15.00 -3.20 17.96
N GLY A 104 -14.30 -2.93 19.06
CA GLY A 104 -12.84 -2.88 19.10
C GLY A 104 -12.25 -1.72 18.29
N GLY A 105 -10.94 -1.79 18.04
CA GLY A 105 -10.21 -0.84 17.22
C GLY A 105 -10.55 -0.97 15.73
N ALA A 106 -9.92 -0.13 14.91
CA ALA A 106 -9.95 -0.24 13.46
C ALA A 106 -8.57 0.07 12.86
N ALA A 107 -8.38 -0.28 11.59
CA ALA A 107 -7.18 0.07 10.87
C ALA A 107 -7.48 0.43 9.42
N ILE A 108 -6.64 1.31 8.85
CA ILE A 108 -6.66 1.65 7.43
C ILE A 108 -5.28 1.37 6.87
N LEU A 109 -5.19 0.45 5.89
CA LEU A 109 -3.96 0.14 5.16
C LEU A 109 -4.05 0.76 3.76
N VAL A 110 -3.11 1.62 3.41
CA VAL A 110 -3.08 2.28 2.09
C VAL A 110 -1.78 1.97 1.39
N ASN A 111 -1.83 1.60 0.10
CA ASN A 111 -0.65 1.46 -0.73
C ASN A 111 -0.68 2.39 -1.94
N ALA A 112 0.50 2.90 -2.32
CA ALA A 112 0.70 3.67 -3.53
C ALA A 112 1.44 2.86 -4.61
N GLY A 113 1.34 3.35 -5.85
CA GLY A 113 2.02 2.79 -7.02
C GLY A 113 1.26 1.71 -7.78
N ASN A 114 0.31 1.02 -7.16
CA ASN A 114 -0.56 0.04 -7.79
C ASN A 114 -2.00 0.22 -7.28
N ALA A 115 -2.97 0.39 -8.19
CA ALA A 115 -4.37 0.69 -7.84
C ALA A 115 -5.19 -0.54 -7.45
N ASN A 116 -4.67 -1.75 -7.67
CA ASN A 116 -5.39 -3.01 -7.53
C ASN A 116 -6.79 -2.98 -8.20
N ALA A 117 -6.85 -2.35 -9.37
CA ALA A 117 -8.06 -2.20 -10.16
C ALA A 117 -7.96 -3.08 -11.42
N PHE A 118 -9.07 -3.71 -11.81
CA PHE A 118 -9.13 -4.65 -12.94
C PHE A 118 -8.18 -5.86 -12.81
N THR A 119 -8.00 -6.38 -11.60
CA THR A 119 -7.09 -7.51 -11.30
C THR A 119 -7.82 -8.83 -11.04
N GLY A 120 -9.15 -8.82 -10.95
CA GLY A 120 -9.99 -10.01 -10.76
C GLY A 120 -9.64 -10.76 -9.47
N GLY A 121 -9.59 -12.10 -9.54
CA GLY A 121 -9.29 -12.96 -8.38
C GLY A 121 -8.00 -12.63 -7.65
N HIS A 122 -6.95 -12.18 -8.38
CA HIS A 122 -5.69 -11.76 -7.76
C HIS A 122 -5.88 -10.53 -6.87
N GLY A 123 -6.77 -9.62 -7.26
CA GLY A 123 -7.10 -8.44 -6.46
C GLY A 123 -7.82 -8.81 -5.18
N ILE A 124 -8.79 -9.72 -5.26
CA ILE A 124 -9.55 -10.26 -4.12
C ILE A 124 -8.60 -10.93 -3.13
N GLU A 125 -7.72 -11.79 -3.62
CA GLU A 125 -6.72 -12.48 -2.80
C GLU A 125 -5.79 -11.49 -2.10
N ALA A 126 -5.28 -10.49 -2.83
CA ALA A 126 -4.38 -9.49 -2.28
C ALA A 126 -5.03 -8.68 -1.14
N VAL A 127 -6.27 -8.22 -1.32
CA VAL A 127 -7.01 -7.50 -0.28
C VAL A 127 -7.28 -8.39 0.92
N ARG A 128 -7.74 -9.63 0.71
CA ARG A 128 -8.00 -10.59 1.79
C ARG A 128 -6.73 -10.90 2.59
N ALA A 129 -5.61 -11.14 1.91
CA ALA A 129 -4.34 -11.47 2.54
C ALA A 129 -3.82 -10.30 3.40
N LEU A 130 -3.83 -9.08 2.85
CA LEU A 130 -3.34 -7.91 3.58
C LEU A 130 -4.24 -7.52 4.74
N THR A 131 -5.56 -7.46 4.52
CA THR A 131 -6.50 -7.09 5.58
C THR A 131 -6.54 -8.14 6.69
N GLY A 132 -6.46 -9.43 6.36
CA GLY A 132 -6.35 -10.51 7.34
C GLY A 132 -5.05 -10.44 8.16
N ALA A 133 -3.91 -10.22 7.51
CA ALA A 133 -2.63 -10.11 8.20
C ALA A 133 -2.55 -8.88 9.12
N VAL A 134 -3.11 -7.74 8.71
CA VAL A 134 -3.23 -6.55 9.58
C VAL A 134 -4.15 -6.84 10.77
N ALA A 135 -5.29 -7.49 10.53
CA ALA A 135 -6.24 -7.85 11.58
C ALA A 135 -5.59 -8.73 12.65
N GLU A 136 -4.83 -9.74 12.24
CA GLU A 136 -4.08 -10.63 13.14
C GLU A 136 -3.05 -9.84 13.96
N LYS A 137 -2.18 -9.06 13.30
CA LYS A 137 -1.10 -8.32 13.96
C LYS A 137 -1.60 -7.26 14.94
N LEU A 138 -2.75 -6.65 14.66
CA LEU A 138 -3.37 -5.65 15.54
C LEU A 138 -4.41 -6.25 16.50
N SER A 139 -4.67 -7.56 16.42
CA SER A 139 -5.70 -8.24 17.23
C SER A 139 -7.09 -7.56 17.12
N ILE A 140 -7.49 -7.19 15.91
CA ILE A 140 -8.80 -6.60 15.59
C ILE A 140 -9.56 -7.47 14.60
N GLY A 141 -10.88 -7.28 14.49
CA GLY A 141 -11.68 -8.00 13.49
C GLY A 141 -11.29 -7.61 12.07
N VAL A 142 -11.25 -8.57 11.13
CA VAL A 142 -10.94 -8.28 9.71
C VAL A 142 -11.94 -7.31 9.06
N ASN A 143 -13.19 -7.29 9.53
CA ASN A 143 -14.21 -6.33 9.11
C ASN A 143 -13.97 -4.90 9.63
N ARG A 144 -12.95 -4.72 10.47
CA ARG A 144 -12.48 -3.44 11.00
C ARG A 144 -11.15 -3.00 10.37
N VAL A 145 -10.67 -3.72 9.36
CA VAL A 145 -9.52 -3.35 8.54
C VAL A 145 -10.00 -2.93 7.16
N PHE A 146 -9.79 -1.66 6.85
CA PHE A 146 -10.13 -1.04 5.58
C PHE A 146 -8.87 -0.86 4.75
N SER A 147 -8.99 -0.96 3.43
CA SER A 147 -7.84 -0.82 2.54
C SER A 147 -8.13 0.15 1.40
N ALA A 148 -7.07 0.82 0.94
CA ALA A 148 -7.11 1.64 -0.26
C ALA A 148 -5.84 1.45 -1.09
N SER A 149 -5.98 1.56 -2.41
CA SER A 149 -4.86 1.37 -3.35
C SER A 149 -4.91 2.44 -4.42
N THR A 150 -3.77 3.05 -4.73
CA THR A 150 -3.66 4.07 -5.79
C THR A 150 -2.46 3.80 -6.69
N GLY A 151 -2.59 4.02 -8.00
CA GLY A 151 -1.50 3.84 -8.95
C GLY A 151 -1.93 3.22 -10.28
N VAL A 152 -1.10 2.32 -10.81
CA VAL A 152 -1.34 1.70 -12.13
C VAL A 152 -2.55 0.77 -12.08
N ILE A 153 -3.41 0.84 -13.10
CA ILE A 153 -4.59 -0.01 -13.29
C ILE A 153 -4.23 -1.23 -14.15
N GLY A 154 -4.79 -2.41 -13.83
CA GLY A 154 -4.65 -3.65 -14.60
C GLY A 154 -3.39 -4.47 -14.29
N GLU A 155 -2.52 -3.99 -13.39
CA GLU A 155 -1.35 -4.73 -12.92
C GLU A 155 -1.66 -5.44 -11.59
N PRO A 156 -1.44 -6.76 -11.47
CA PRO A 156 -1.59 -7.47 -10.19
C PRO A 156 -0.74 -6.83 -9.09
N LEU A 157 -1.32 -6.66 -7.89
CA LEU A 157 -0.61 -6.13 -6.73
C LEU A 157 0.37 -7.20 -6.19
N PRO A 158 1.69 -6.93 -6.13
CA PRO A 158 2.66 -7.80 -5.45
C PRO A 158 2.53 -7.65 -3.93
N HIS A 159 1.39 -8.07 -3.39
CA HIS A 159 0.96 -7.85 -2.01
C HIS A 159 1.88 -8.52 -0.98
N GLU A 160 2.64 -9.52 -1.37
CA GLU A 160 3.64 -10.17 -0.52
C GLU A 160 4.75 -9.21 -0.09
N LYS A 161 5.09 -8.23 -0.94
CA LYS A 161 6.05 -7.16 -0.58
C LYS A 161 5.52 -6.27 0.55
N ILE A 162 4.23 -5.99 0.52
CA ILE A 162 3.55 -5.23 1.58
C ILE A 162 3.45 -6.10 2.83
N GLY A 163 3.03 -7.36 2.68
CA GLY A 163 2.95 -8.36 3.76
C GLY A 163 4.26 -8.49 4.55
N ALA A 164 5.40 -8.54 3.85
CA ALA A 164 6.72 -8.62 4.45
C ALA A 164 7.14 -7.37 5.27
N LYS A 165 6.37 -6.28 5.18
CA LYS A 165 6.61 -5.01 5.87
C LYS A 165 5.57 -4.68 6.94
N LEU A 166 4.60 -5.56 7.16
CA LEU A 166 3.55 -5.30 8.16
C LEU A 166 4.10 -5.28 9.59
N ASP A 167 5.14 -6.06 9.90
CA ASP A 167 5.80 -6.00 11.22
C ASP A 167 6.50 -4.65 11.44
N ASP A 168 7.22 -4.16 10.43
CA ASP A 168 7.85 -2.84 10.44
C ASP A 168 6.80 -1.73 10.62
N LEU A 169 5.64 -1.84 9.95
CA LEU A 169 4.53 -0.89 10.09
C LEU A 169 3.95 -0.91 11.50
N VAL A 170 3.64 -2.08 12.05
CA VAL A 170 3.03 -2.20 13.39
C VAL A 170 3.99 -1.68 14.45
N ALA A 171 5.28 -2.00 14.35
CA ALA A 171 6.31 -1.49 15.26
C ALA A 171 6.52 0.03 15.14
N GLY A 172 6.25 0.61 13.97
CA GLY A 172 6.41 2.04 13.69
C GLY A 172 5.20 2.90 14.03
N LEU A 173 4.09 2.32 14.50
CA LEU A 173 2.88 3.06 14.84
C LEU A 173 3.16 4.04 15.99
N ALA A 174 2.90 5.33 15.74
CA ALA A 174 3.01 6.36 16.75
C ALA A 174 2.04 7.54 16.47
N PRO A 175 1.66 8.32 17.51
CA PRO A 175 0.99 9.60 17.32
C PRO A 175 1.90 10.59 16.56
N GLY A 176 1.31 11.62 15.95
CA GLY A 176 2.06 12.70 15.27
C GLY A 176 2.73 12.32 13.93
N ARG A 177 2.62 11.06 13.49
CA ARG A 177 3.23 10.54 12.24
C ARG A 177 2.41 10.82 10.97
N ILE A 178 1.49 11.79 11.00
CA ILE A 178 0.58 12.07 9.89
C ILE A 178 1.29 12.54 8.62
N ARG A 179 2.44 13.22 8.74
CA ARG A 179 3.26 13.61 7.58
C ARG A 179 3.81 12.38 6.85
N ASP A 180 4.43 11.46 7.60
CA ASP A 180 5.01 10.22 7.05
C ASP A 180 3.93 9.40 6.32
N ALA A 181 2.73 9.34 6.90
CA ALA A 181 1.54 8.75 6.31
C ALA A 181 1.11 9.42 5.00
N ALA A 182 1.09 10.76 4.96
CA ALA A 182 0.70 11.51 3.78
C ALA A 182 1.69 11.38 2.62
N GLU A 183 3.00 11.25 2.90
CA GLU A 183 4.03 11.07 1.87
C GLU A 183 4.02 9.67 1.23
N ALA A 184 3.42 8.69 1.91
CA ALA A 184 3.35 7.30 1.47
C ALA A 184 2.22 7.00 0.48
N ILE A 185 1.23 7.90 0.36
CA ILE A 185 0.01 7.70 -0.46
C ILE A 185 -0.03 8.64 -1.67
#